data_AF-A0A497JQD2-F1
#
_entry.id   AF-A0A497JQD2-F1
#
_cell.length_a   1.000
_cell.length_b   1.000
_cell.length_c   1.000
_cell.angle_alpha   90.00
_cell.angle_beta   90.00
_cell.angle_gamma   90.00
#
_symmetry.space_group_name_H-M   'P 1'
#
loop_
_entity.id
_entity.type
_entity.pdbx_description
1 polymer ?
#
loop_
_entity_poly.entity_id
_entity_poly.type
_entity_poly.pdbx_seq_one_letter_code
_entity_poly.pdbx_strand_id
1 'polypeptide(L)'
;MSEEGKTSLKKLAPRILKAALWSLMTGVVFFLIERFLALFLFELYPKAQNLFTIFAWTIIISVFLVKFSEGTIFKYAFLVGRNFFLMLFFIYSTNCGVLTVEAAGFLQASNLRIELEFVPLVVLIVFSSLVSIVRNLVQAIDFLTETSV
;
A
#
# COMPACT_ATOMS: atom_id res chain seq x y z
N MET A 1 1.96 30.11 -25.11
CA MET A 1 2.09 28.68 -24.74
C MET A 1 2.51 27.92 -25.98
N SER A 2 3.77 27.48 -26.06
CA SER A 2 4.35 26.90 -27.29
C SER A 2 3.67 25.59 -27.69
N GLU A 3 3.64 25.31 -29.00
CA GLU A 3 3.13 24.10 -29.64
C GLU A 3 3.74 22.79 -29.04
N GLU A 4 4.96 22.86 -28.51
CA GLU A 4 5.65 21.76 -27.81
C GLU A 4 4.96 21.35 -26.49
N GLY A 5 4.42 22.32 -25.74
CA GLY A 5 3.68 22.04 -24.51
C GLY A 5 2.37 21.29 -24.77
N LYS A 6 1.68 21.62 -25.87
CA LYS A 6 0.42 20.97 -26.26
C LYS A 6 0.62 19.54 -26.75
N THR A 7 1.73 19.24 -27.43
CA THR A 7 2.06 17.89 -27.93
C THR A 7 2.57 16.97 -26.82
N SER A 8 3.32 17.49 -25.84
CA SER A 8 3.76 16.72 -24.67
C SER A 8 2.59 16.39 -23.72
N LEU A 9 1.69 17.35 -23.47
CA LEU A 9 0.48 17.12 -22.66
C LEU A 9 -0.46 16.08 -23.26
N LYS A 10 -0.63 16.06 -24.59
CA LYS A 10 -1.45 15.02 -25.27
C LYS A 10 -0.87 13.60 -25.12
N LYS A 11 0.45 13.45 -24.97
CA LYS A 11 1.11 12.15 -24.73
C LYS A 11 1.06 11.71 -23.27
N LEU A 12 1.08 12.65 -22.32
CA LEU A 12 1.00 12.38 -20.88
C LEU A 12 -0.44 12.19 -20.39
N ALA A 13 -1.42 12.85 -21.02
CA ALA A 13 -2.84 12.75 -20.69
C ALA A 13 -3.37 11.31 -20.58
N PRO A 14 -3.16 10.40 -21.56
CA PRO A 14 -3.67 9.03 -21.44
C PRO A 14 -2.99 8.23 -20.33
N ARG A 15 -1.70 8.49 -20.05
CA ARG A 15 -0.96 7.87 -18.94
C ARG A 15 -1.50 8.30 -17.59
N ILE A 16 -1.73 9.60 -17.42
CA ILE A 16 -2.30 10.17 -16.18
C ILE A 16 -3.73 9.67 -15.99
N LEU A 17 -4.55 9.66 -17.04
CA LEU A 17 -5.93 9.18 -16.98
C LEU A 17 -5.98 7.70 -16.58
N LYS A 18 -5.12 6.86 -17.18
CA LYS A 18 -5.00 5.45 -16.81
C LYS A 18 -4.57 5.30 -15.35
N ALA A 19 -3.55 6.04 -14.91
CA ALA A 19 -3.09 6.00 -13.52
C ALA A 19 -4.16 6.44 -12.53
N ALA A 20 -4.89 7.51 -12.84
CA ALA A 20 -6.01 8.01 -12.06
C ALA A 20 -7.14 6.98 -11.98
N LEU A 21 -7.50 6.33 -13.09
CA LEU A 21 -8.55 5.31 -13.10
C LEU A 21 -8.20 4.10 -12.23
N TRP A 22 -6.97 3.60 -12.33
CA TRP A 22 -6.49 2.48 -11.49
C TRP A 22 -6.42 2.86 -10.01
N SER A 23 -5.94 4.07 -9.72
CA SER A 23 -5.90 4.61 -8.35
C SER A 23 -7.29 4.80 -7.77
N LEU A 24 -8.23 5.34 -8.56
CA LEU A 24 -9.63 5.51 -8.18
C LEU A 24 -10.30 4.17 -7.90
N MET A 25 -10.11 3.18 -8.78
CA MET A 25 -10.67 1.84 -8.57
C MET A 25 -10.13 1.21 -7.28
N THR A 26 -8.83 1.39 -7.00
CA THR A 26 -8.21 0.97 -5.74
C THR A 26 -8.82 1.70 -4.54
N GLY A 27 -9.05 3.01 -4.67
CA GLY A 27 -9.70 3.82 -3.64
C GLY A 27 -11.13 3.39 -3.34
N VAL A 28 -11.92 3.05 -4.36
CA VAL A 28 -13.28 2.52 -4.18
C VAL A 28 -13.26 1.19 -3.41
N VAL A 29 -12.31 0.30 -3.74
CA VAL A 29 -12.14 -0.96 -2.99
C VAL A 29 -11.80 -0.69 -1.53
N PHE A 30 -10.85 0.20 -1.25
CA PHE A 30 -10.51 0.55 0.13
C PHE A 30 -11.66 1.22 0.88
N PHE A 31 -12.45 2.06 0.22
CA PHE A 31 -13.63 2.69 0.82
C PHE A 31 -14.69 1.64 1.22
N LEU A 32 -14.92 0.64 0.38
CA LEU A 32 -15.83 -0.46 0.70
C LEU A 32 -15.31 -1.30 1.88
N ILE A 33 -13.99 -1.58 1.91
CA ILE A 33 -13.35 -2.28 3.02
C ILE A 33 -13.43 -1.46 4.30
N GLU A 34 -13.18 -0.15 4.25
CA GLU A 34 -13.27 0.74 5.40
C GLU A 34 -14.68 0.70 6.00
N ARG A 35 -15.71 0.78 5.17
CA ARG A 35 -17.11 0.72 5.62
C ARG A 35 -17.49 -0.62 6.21
N PHE A 36 -16.94 -1.71 5.67
CA PHE A 36 -17.11 -3.04 6.25
C PHE A 36 -16.39 -3.18 7.60
N LEU A 37 -15.15 -2.71 7.70
CA LEU A 37 -14.37 -2.73 8.95
C LEU A 37 -14.95 -1.79 10.01
N ALA A 38 -15.55 -0.66 9.62
CA ALA A 38 -16.19 0.26 10.53
C ALA A 38 -17.34 -0.39 11.32
N LEU A 39 -18.08 -1.31 10.70
CA LEU A 39 -19.21 -2.02 11.33
C LEU A 39 -18.79 -3.00 12.43
N PHE A 40 -17.54 -3.46 12.43
CA PHE A 40 -17.09 -4.52 13.34
C PHE A 40 -15.82 -4.17 14.11
N LEU A 41 -14.79 -3.71 13.41
CA LEU A 41 -13.43 -3.64 13.93
C LEU A 41 -13.07 -2.26 14.49
N PHE A 42 -13.51 -1.16 13.88
CA PHE A 42 -13.13 0.18 14.34
C PHE A 42 -13.88 0.62 15.61
N GLU A 43 -15.09 0.10 15.87
CA GLU A 43 -15.77 0.31 17.15
C GLU A 43 -15.05 -0.40 18.30
N LEU A 44 -14.56 -1.63 18.07
CA LEU A 44 -13.83 -2.42 19.07
C LEU A 44 -12.37 -1.98 19.24
N TYR A 45 -11.73 -1.53 18.16
CA TYR A 45 -10.33 -1.12 18.14
C TYR A 45 -10.12 0.17 17.33
N PRO A 46 -10.39 1.35 17.93
CA PRO A 46 -10.34 2.64 17.24
C PRO A 46 -8.96 2.98 16.65
N LYS A 47 -7.88 2.48 17.26
CA LYS A 47 -6.51 2.66 16.76
C LYS A 47 -6.31 2.08 15.35
N ALA A 48 -7.03 1.02 14.99
CA ALA A 48 -6.93 0.44 13.64
C ALA A 48 -7.49 1.35 12.56
N GLN A 49 -8.42 2.27 12.86
CA GLN A 49 -8.98 3.17 11.86
C GLN A 49 -7.88 4.07 11.28
N ASN A 50 -7.09 4.71 12.14
CA ASN A 50 -6.03 5.60 11.67
C ASN A 50 -4.93 4.83 10.90
N LEU A 51 -4.54 3.65 11.39
CA LEU A 51 -3.57 2.78 10.72
C LEU A 51 -4.08 2.35 9.33
N PHE A 52 -5.36 1.99 9.23
CA PHE A 52 -5.98 1.62 7.96
C PHE A 52 -6.02 2.80 6.99
N THR A 53 -6.35 4.01 7.45
CA THR A 53 -6.34 5.22 6.62
C THR A 53 -4.96 5.51 6.04
N ILE A 54 -3.91 5.46 6.87
CA ILE A 54 -2.52 5.64 6.42
C ILE A 54 -2.18 4.57 5.37
N PHE A 55 -2.48 3.31 5.66
CA PHE A 55 -2.25 2.20 4.73
C PHE A 55 -2.94 2.42 3.37
N ALA A 56 -4.25 2.71 3.39
CA ALA A 56 -5.04 2.89 2.19
C ALA A 56 -4.49 4.03 1.32
N TRP A 57 -4.22 5.20 1.90
CA TRP A 57 -3.66 6.33 1.18
C TRP A 57 -2.28 6.04 0.59
N THR A 58 -1.39 5.40 1.35
CA THR A 58 -0.08 5.03 0.82
C THR A 58 -0.19 4.06 -0.35
N ILE A 59 -1.11 3.08 -0.31
CA ILE A 59 -1.31 2.16 -1.43
C ILE A 59 -1.92 2.86 -2.63
N ILE A 60 -2.92 3.72 -2.45
CA ILE A 60 -3.55 4.51 -3.53
C ILE A 60 -2.50 5.38 -4.24
N ILE A 61 -1.69 6.12 -3.46
CA ILE A 61 -0.60 6.94 -4.00
C ILE A 61 0.45 6.08 -4.72
N SER A 62 0.83 4.95 -4.12
CA SER A 62 1.79 4.03 -4.74
C SER A 62 1.28 3.47 -6.06
N VAL A 63 0.00 3.08 -6.14
CA VAL A 63 -0.63 2.60 -7.39
C VAL A 63 -0.61 3.70 -8.45
N PHE A 64 -0.96 4.92 -8.08
CA PHE A 64 -0.89 6.06 -8.98
C PHE A 64 0.54 6.27 -9.50
N LEU A 65 1.55 6.35 -8.64
CA LEU A 65 2.94 6.59 -9.01
C LEU A 65 3.52 5.49 -9.90
N VAL A 66 3.21 4.23 -9.60
CA VAL A 66 3.63 3.07 -10.41
C VAL A 66 2.99 3.12 -11.80
N LYS A 67 1.68 3.39 -11.88
CA LYS A 67 0.93 3.45 -13.14
C LYS A 67 1.33 4.66 -13.99
N PHE A 68 1.55 5.81 -13.36
CA PHE A 68 2.03 7.02 -14.01
C PHE A 68 3.43 6.80 -14.61
N SER A 69 4.28 6.09 -13.89
CA SER A 69 5.66 5.80 -14.28
C SER A 69 5.79 4.57 -15.18
N GLU A 70 4.69 3.97 -15.65
CA GLU A 70 4.74 2.79 -16.52
C GLU A 70 5.56 3.04 -17.79
N GLY A 71 6.55 2.18 -18.04
CA GLY A 71 7.49 2.32 -19.15
C GLY A 71 8.70 3.21 -18.84
N THR A 72 8.96 3.49 -17.55
CA THR A 72 10.18 4.15 -17.07
C THR A 72 10.80 3.34 -15.95
N ILE A 73 12.09 3.55 -15.67
CA ILE A 73 12.77 2.90 -14.54
C ILE A 73 12.15 3.28 -13.19
N PHE A 74 11.54 4.46 -13.07
CA PHE A 74 10.90 4.93 -11.84
C PHE A 74 9.76 4.02 -11.36
N LYS A 75 9.10 3.29 -12.27
CA LYS A 75 8.10 2.27 -11.90
C LYS A 75 8.67 1.26 -10.89
N TYR A 76 9.89 0.78 -11.13
CA TYR A 76 10.54 -0.21 -10.28
C TYR A 76 10.96 0.38 -8.93
N ALA A 77 11.46 1.62 -8.92
CA ALA A 77 11.76 2.34 -7.69
C ALA A 77 10.51 2.50 -6.81
N PHE A 78 9.37 2.89 -7.37
CA PHE A 78 8.11 3.00 -6.62
C PHE A 78 7.57 1.65 -6.15
N LEU A 79 7.75 0.57 -6.93
CA LEU A 79 7.40 -0.78 -6.49
C LEU A 79 8.27 -1.26 -5.32
N VAL A 80 9.58 -1.00 -5.36
CA VAL A 80 10.49 -1.30 -4.24
C VAL A 80 10.09 -0.49 -3.01
N GLY A 81 9.89 0.82 -3.17
CA GLY A 81 9.47 1.71 -2.08
C GLY A 81 8.15 1.28 -1.44
N ARG A 82 7.15 0.87 -2.24
CA ARG A 82 5.88 0.32 -1.74
C ARG A 82 6.10 -0.94 -0.91
N ASN A 83 6.91 -1.89 -1.39
CA ASN A 83 7.17 -3.14 -0.64
C ASN A 83 7.97 -2.87 0.64
N PHE A 84 8.89 -1.91 0.62
CA PHE A 84 9.61 -1.48 1.81
C PHE A 84 8.66 -0.84 2.83
N PHE A 85 7.75 0.03 2.37
CA PHE A 85 6.70 0.58 3.22
C PHE A 85 5.83 -0.51 3.84
N LEU A 86 5.34 -1.47 3.03
CA LEU A 86 4.52 -2.58 3.52
C LEU A 86 5.22 -3.35 4.64
N MET A 87 6.50 -3.68 4.44
CA MET A 87 7.31 -4.37 5.43
C MET A 87 7.36 -3.60 6.76
N LEU A 88 7.76 -2.33 6.73
CA LEU A 88 7.87 -1.51 7.93
C LEU A 88 6.50 -1.26 8.59
N PHE A 89 5.48 -1.01 7.77
CA PHE A 89 4.12 -0.76 8.24
C PHE A 89 3.57 -1.95 9.01
N PHE A 90 3.73 -3.18 8.50
CA PHE A 90 3.24 -4.37 9.20
C PHE A 90 4.04 -4.67 10.46
N ILE A 91 5.36 -4.50 10.45
CA ILE A 91 6.19 -4.66 11.66
C ILE A 91 5.73 -3.67 12.75
N TYR A 92 5.54 -2.40 12.40
CA TYR A 92 5.16 -1.34 13.34
C TYR A 92 3.72 -1.49 13.83
N SER A 93 2.76 -1.63 12.91
CA SER A 93 1.32 -1.65 13.24
C SER A 93 0.90 -2.86 14.08
N THR A 94 1.65 -3.96 14.00
CA THR A 94 1.35 -5.19 14.74
C THR A 94 2.25 -5.39 15.95
N ASN A 95 3.12 -4.44 16.31
CA ASN A 95 4.19 -4.64 17.31
C ASN A 95 4.94 -5.96 17.11
N CYS A 96 5.47 -6.18 15.90
CA CYS A 96 6.16 -7.41 15.50
C CYS A 96 5.27 -8.68 15.53
N GLY A 97 3.96 -8.52 15.41
CA GLY A 97 2.99 -9.62 15.36
C GLY A 97 2.29 -9.90 16.69
N VAL A 98 2.41 -9.04 17.69
CA VAL A 98 1.68 -9.15 18.96
C VAL A 98 0.71 -7.99 19.09
N LEU A 99 -0.57 -8.26 18.85
CA LEU A 99 -1.64 -7.27 19.03
C LEU A 99 -2.29 -7.48 20.38
N THR A 100 -2.05 -6.55 21.30
CA THR A 100 -2.83 -6.44 22.53
C THR A 100 -4.04 -5.56 22.27
N VAL A 101 -5.23 -6.16 22.31
CA VAL A 101 -6.50 -5.44 22.27
C VAL A 101 -7.03 -5.37 23.70
N GLU A 102 -7.01 -4.16 24.26
CA GLU A 102 -7.73 -3.86 25.49
C GLU A 102 -9.20 -3.67 25.13
N ALA A 103 -10.08 -4.40 25.81
CA ALA A 103 -11.51 -4.34 25.54
C ALA A 103 -12.06 -2.91 25.70
N ALA A 104 -12.62 -2.35 24.63
CA ALA A 104 -13.38 -1.09 24.63
C ALA A 104 -14.89 -1.37 24.60
N GLY A 105 -15.72 -0.48 25.14
CA GLY A 105 -17.18 -0.59 25.11
C GLY A 105 -17.77 -1.52 26.19
N PHE A 106 -18.77 -2.34 25.84
CA PHE A 106 -19.53 -3.18 26.79
C PHE A 106 -18.66 -4.18 27.58
N LEU A 107 -17.50 -4.56 27.05
CA LEU A 107 -16.54 -5.47 27.68
C LEU A 107 -15.52 -4.78 28.61
N GLN A 108 -15.53 -3.45 28.70
CA GLN A 108 -14.63 -2.69 29.58
C GLN A 108 -14.82 -3.06 31.06
N ALA A 109 -16.04 -3.47 31.46
CA ALA A 109 -16.35 -3.92 32.82
C ALA A 109 -15.64 -5.24 33.22
N SER A 110 -15.09 -5.99 32.25
CA SER A 110 -14.49 -7.30 32.49
C SER A 110 -12.96 -7.30 32.57
N ASN A 111 -12.28 -6.16 32.36
CA ASN A 111 -10.81 -6.06 32.28
C ASN A 111 -10.17 -7.14 31.36
N LEU A 112 -10.90 -7.56 30.32
CA LEU A 112 -10.46 -8.63 29.44
C LEU A 112 -9.37 -8.10 28.50
N ARG A 113 -8.16 -8.63 28.66
CA ARG A 113 -7.01 -8.37 27.79
C ARG A 113 -6.91 -9.52 26.80
N ILE A 114 -7.17 -9.24 25.52
CA ILE A 114 -7.03 -10.22 24.45
C ILE A 114 -5.69 -9.98 23.77
N GLU A 115 -4.81 -10.96 23.85
CA GLU A 115 -3.51 -10.95 23.18
C GLU A 115 -3.61 -11.88 21.98
N LEU A 116 -3.46 -11.30 20.79
CA LEU A 116 -3.47 -12.04 19.55
C LEU A 116 -2.06 -12.05 18.96
N GLU A 117 -1.51 -13.25 18.83
CA GLU A 117 -0.21 -13.49 18.24
C GLU A 117 -0.35 -13.91 16.78
N PHE A 118 0.17 -13.07 15.89
CA PHE A 118 0.21 -13.27 14.44
C PHE A 118 1.64 -13.17 13.90
N VAL A 119 2.65 -13.42 14.75
CA VAL A 119 4.08 -13.38 14.37
C VAL A 119 4.36 -14.14 13.07
N PRO A 120 3.84 -15.37 12.84
CA PRO A 120 4.08 -16.08 11.59
C PRO A 120 3.58 -15.33 10.35
N LEU A 121 2.43 -14.64 10.44
CA LEU A 121 1.87 -13.85 9.35
C LEU A 121 2.76 -12.64 9.03
N VAL A 122 3.25 -11.94 10.05
CA VAL A 122 4.16 -10.80 9.88
C VAL A 122 5.45 -11.25 9.21
N VAL A 123 6.02 -12.38 9.66
CA VAL A 123 7.21 -12.98 9.06
C VAL A 123 6.98 -13.28 7.58
N LEU A 124 5.87 -13.93 7.22
CA LEU A 124 5.52 -14.21 5.82
C LEU A 124 5.40 -12.94 4.98
N ILE A 125 4.77 -11.88 5.51
CA ILE A 125 4.63 -10.60 4.82
C ILE A 125 6.00 -9.94 4.59
N VAL A 126 6.88 -9.98 5.59
CA VAL A 126 8.24 -9.43 5.49
C VAL A 126 9.04 -10.18 4.42
N PHE A 127 9.04 -11.51 4.45
CA PHE A 127 9.71 -12.32 3.44
C PHE A 127 9.13 -12.10 2.04
N SER A 128 7.81 -12.07 1.90
CA SER A 128 7.15 -11.78 0.62
C SER A 128 7.53 -10.40 0.09
N SER A 129 7.65 -9.40 0.98
CA SER A 129 8.09 -8.05 0.63
C SER A 129 9.53 -8.03 0.15
N LEU A 130 10.44 -8.76 0.82
CA LEU A 130 11.84 -8.91 0.40
C LEU A 130 11.95 -9.58 -0.97
N VAL A 131 11.26 -10.70 -1.18
CA VAL A 131 11.23 -11.39 -2.47
C VAL A 131 10.70 -10.47 -3.57
N SER A 132 9.65 -9.69 -3.27
CA SER A 132 9.10 -8.71 -4.21
C SER A 132 10.09 -7.60 -4.54
N ILE A 133 10.85 -7.10 -3.56
CA ILE A 133 11.91 -6.11 -3.78
C ILE A 133 12.97 -6.67 -4.73
N VAL A 134 13.51 -7.85 -4.45
CA VAL A 134 14.52 -8.51 -5.30
C VAL A 134 13.98 -8.69 -6.72
N ARG A 135 12.75 -9.21 -6.84
CA ARG A 135 12.09 -9.39 -8.14
C ARG A 135 11.94 -8.08 -8.92
N ASN A 136 11.61 -6.98 -8.24
CA ASN A 136 11.46 -5.67 -8.89
C ASN A 136 12.81 -5.08 -9.29
N LEU A 137 13.88 -5.34 -8.54
CA LEU A 137 15.25 -4.94 -8.89
C LEU A 137 15.75 -5.69 -10.12
N VAL A 138 15.53 -7.00 -10.20
CA VAL A 138 15.89 -7.80 -11.39
C VAL A 138 15.17 -7.27 -12.63
N GLN A 139 13.86 -7.02 -12.56
CA GLN A 139 13.11 -6.43 -13.69
C GLN A 139 13.61 -5.02 -14.07
N ALA A 140 14.14 -4.25 -13.11
CA ALA A 140 14.74 -2.95 -13.40
C ALA A 140 16.03 -3.09 -14.21
N ILE A 141 16.86 -4.09 -13.87
CA ILE A 141 18.09 -4.41 -14.60
C ILE A 141 17.74 -4.89 -16.01
N ASP A 142 16.82 -5.83 -16.15
CA ASP A 142 16.40 -6.35 -17.46
C ASP A 142 15.90 -5.22 -18.37
N PHE A 143 15.08 -4.32 -17.83
CA PHE A 143 14.59 -3.14 -18.56
C PHE A 143 15.74 -2.22 -19.01
N LEU A 144 16.76 -2.02 -18.18
CA LEU A 144 17.92 -1.21 -18.54
C LEU A 144 18.74 -1.88 -19.65
N THR A 145 18.94 -3.20 -19.57
CA THR A 145 19.67 -3.97 -20.58
C THR A 145 18.96 -3.93 -21.92
N GLU A 146 17.64 -4.16 -21.96
CA GLU A 146 16.83 -4.10 -23.19
C GLU A 146 16.81 -2.70 -23.81
N THR A 147 16.88 -1.64 -23.01
CA THR A 147 16.90 -0.26 -23.50
C THR A 147 18.29 0.17 -24.02
N SER A 148 19.35 -0.56 -23.65
CA SER A 148 20.74 -0.25 -24.04
C SER A 148 21.21 -0.92 -25.34
N VAL A 149 20.40 -1.83 -25.91
CA VAL A 149 20.62 -2.52 -27.19
C VAL A 149 19.77 -1.88 -28.28
#